data_AF-A0A8J4CBP4-F1
#
_entry.id   AF-A0A8J4CBP4-F1
#
_cell.length_a   1.000
_cell.length_b   1.000
_cell.length_c   1.000
_cell.angle_alpha   90.00
_cell.angle_beta   90.00
_cell.angle_gamma   90.00
#
_symmetry.space_group_name_H-M   'P 1'
#
loop_
_entity.id
_entity.type
_entity.pdbx_description
1 polymer ?
#
loop_
_entity_poly.entity_id
_entity_poly.type
_entity_poly.pdbx_seq_one_letter_code
_entity_poly.pdbx_strand_id
1 'polypeptide(L)'
;MVHLREEHSMKEELRGVLQPQEVEAVTSAVHPPSFCLQMITWIIRTAGLPQELIIRMDENVSRLTDAVSACERILNTPIPLSYTRHTARFLMAWLVCLPFSLWSYCGLAMVTGRWGPGGGGLGGWGFICMSACMVHVCIRVV
;
A
#
# COMPACT_ATOMS: atom_id res chain seq x y z
N MET A 1 7.07 5.51 -13.04
CA MET A 1 5.82 5.16 -12.31
C MET A 1 5.23 6.41 -11.68
N VAL A 2 4.88 7.41 -12.49
CA VAL A 2 4.32 8.68 -11.97
C VAL A 2 2.81 8.61 -11.81
N HIS A 3 2.12 7.75 -12.57
CA HIS A 3 0.68 7.54 -12.43
C HIS A 3 0.27 6.89 -11.09
N LEU A 4 1.13 6.06 -10.49
CA LEU A 4 0.84 5.33 -9.24
C LEU A 4 1.34 6.02 -7.97
N ARG A 5 2.23 7.02 -8.09
CA ARG A 5 2.80 7.76 -6.96
C ARG A 5 2.48 9.23 -7.15
N GLU A 6 1.56 9.75 -6.34
CA GLU A 6 1.12 11.16 -6.37
C GLU A 6 2.25 12.17 -6.06
N GLU A 7 3.41 11.70 -5.61
CA GLU A 7 4.49 12.55 -5.10
C GLU A 7 5.36 13.23 -6.18
N HIS A 8 5.27 12.84 -7.45
CA HIS A 8 6.10 13.41 -8.52
C HIS A 8 5.26 14.06 -9.63
N SER A 9 5.60 15.29 -10.02
CA SER A 9 4.95 15.99 -11.13
C SER A 9 5.31 15.30 -12.46
N MET A 10 4.32 14.68 -13.10
CA MET A 10 4.48 13.95 -14.39
C MET A 10 5.14 14.81 -15.47
N LYS A 11 4.97 16.12 -15.42
CA LYS A 11 5.56 17.07 -16.36
C LYS A 11 7.07 17.23 -16.20
N GLU A 12 7.64 16.93 -15.04
CA GLU A 12 9.06 17.20 -14.74
C GLU A 12 9.96 16.05 -15.20
N GLU A 13 9.52 14.81 -15.01
CA GLU A 13 10.20 13.60 -15.51
C GLU A 13 10.11 13.49 -17.05
N LEU A 14 8.97 13.85 -17.64
CA LEU A 14 8.78 13.73 -19.10
C LEU A 14 9.50 14.80 -19.92
N ARG A 15 9.91 15.92 -19.31
CA ARG A 15 10.66 17.01 -19.98
C ARG A 15 12.01 16.56 -20.56
N GLY A 16 12.59 15.46 -20.05
CA GLY A 16 13.87 14.93 -20.52
C GLY A 16 13.78 13.93 -21.68
N VAL A 17 12.59 13.42 -22.00
CA VAL A 17 12.43 12.29 -22.93
C VAL A 17 11.51 12.64 -24.11
N LEU A 18 10.49 13.48 -23.91
CA LEU A 18 9.50 13.84 -24.93
C LEU A 18 9.59 15.31 -25.32
N GLN A 19 9.15 15.65 -26.54
CA GLN A 19 9.01 17.04 -26.96
C GLN A 19 7.92 17.74 -26.15
N PRO A 20 8.02 19.07 -25.92
CA PRO A 20 7.07 19.79 -25.07
C PRO A 20 5.61 19.69 -25.55
N GLN A 21 5.38 19.55 -26.86
CA GLN A 21 4.05 19.35 -27.45
C GLN A 21 3.46 17.97 -27.12
N GLU A 22 4.29 16.93 -27.09
CA GLU A 22 3.89 15.57 -26.76
C GLU A 22 3.61 15.44 -25.26
N VAL A 23 4.33 16.17 -24.41
CA VAL A 23 4.09 16.20 -22.96
C VAL A 23 2.70 16.76 -22.64
N GLU A 24 2.25 17.79 -23.36
CA GLU A 24 0.90 18.36 -23.20
C GLU A 24 -0.19 17.39 -23.69
N ALA A 25 0.04 16.69 -24.80
CA ALA A 25 -0.85 15.64 -25.29
C ALA A 25 -0.98 14.48 -24.30
N VAL A 26 0.13 14.03 -23.69
CA VAL A 26 0.10 12.94 -22.69
C VAL A 26 -0.57 13.39 -21.39
N THR A 27 -0.38 14.65 -20.99
CA THR A 27 -0.99 15.18 -19.75
C THR A 27 -2.49 15.46 -19.89
N SER A 28 -2.97 15.75 -21.10
CA SER A 28 -4.39 16.00 -21.37
C SER A 28 -5.19 14.72 -21.59
N ALA A 29 -4.55 13.57 -21.79
CA ALA A 29 -5.21 12.29 -21.98
C ALA A 29 -5.85 11.76 -20.68
N VAL A 30 -7.01 11.11 -20.81
CA VAL A 30 -7.76 10.51 -19.68
C VAL A 30 -6.93 9.47 -18.93
N HIS A 31 -6.18 8.65 -19.68
CA HIS A 31 -5.26 7.65 -19.13
C HIS A 31 -3.87 7.82 -19.78
N PRO A 32 -2.95 8.56 -19.12
CA PRO A 32 -1.61 8.79 -19.63
C PRO A 32 -0.82 7.53 -20.02
N PRO A 33 -0.78 6.43 -19.23
CA PRO A 33 0.00 5.25 -19.61
C PRO A 33 -0.59 4.54 -20.84
N SER A 34 -1.92 4.50 -20.98
CA SER A 34 -2.58 3.92 -22.13
C SER A 34 -2.32 4.72 -23.41
N PHE A 35 -2.29 6.05 -23.32
CA PHE A 35 -1.97 6.91 -24.46
C PHE A 35 -0.54 6.67 -24.96
N CYS A 36 0.44 6.56 -24.05
CA CYS A 36 1.82 6.25 -24.42
C CYS A 36 1.93 4.88 -25.12
N LEU A 37 1.23 3.85 -24.62
CA LEU A 37 1.23 2.52 -25.26
C LEU A 37 0.63 2.57 -26.67
N GLN A 38 -0.46 3.31 -26.88
CA GLN A 38 -1.06 3.50 -28.21
C GLN A 38 -0.10 4.20 -29.17
N MET A 39 0.63 5.21 -28.70
CA MET A 39 1.64 5.90 -29.52
C MET A 39 2.79 4.96 -29.90
N ILE A 40 3.27 4.12 -28.97
CA ILE A 40 4.29 3.11 -29.26
C ILE A 40 3.80 2.14 -30.33
N THR A 41 2.57 1.62 -30.22
CA THR A 41 1.99 0.75 -31.25
C THR A 41 1.87 1.45 -32.60
N TRP A 42 1.48 2.73 -32.61
CA TRP A 42 1.38 3.51 -33.86
C TRP A 42 2.75 3.72 -34.53
N ILE A 43 3.80 4.01 -33.75
CA ILE A 43 5.17 4.15 -34.25
C ILE A 43 5.67 2.83 -34.83
N ILE A 44 5.45 1.70 -34.15
CA ILE A 44 5.87 0.38 -34.65
C ILE A 44 5.22 0.05 -35.99
N ARG A 45 3.94 0.41 -36.18
CA ARG A 45 3.20 0.18 -37.44
C ARG A 45 3.64 1.09 -38.58
N THR A 46 4.10 2.31 -38.29
CA THR A 46 4.54 3.28 -39.30
C THR A 46 6.04 3.21 -39.62
N ALA A 47 6.83 2.53 -38.78
CA ALA A 47 8.29 2.38 -38.94
C ALA A 47 8.75 1.55 -40.16
N GLY A 48 7.83 0.94 -40.92
CA GLY A 48 8.16 0.23 -42.16
C GLY A 48 9.01 -1.03 -41.95
N LEU A 49 8.85 -1.70 -40.80
CA LEU A 49 9.62 -2.90 -40.42
C LEU A 49 9.07 -4.18 -41.10
N PRO A 50 9.89 -5.24 -41.24
CA PRO A 50 9.41 -6.53 -41.72
C PRO A 50 8.35 -7.12 -40.77
N GLN A 51 7.37 -7.84 -41.33
CA GLN A 51 6.19 -8.30 -40.59
C GLN A 51 6.50 -9.19 -39.38
N GLU A 52 7.51 -10.06 -39.48
CA GLU A 52 7.97 -10.88 -38.35
C GLU A 52 8.40 -10.00 -37.16
N LEU A 53 9.17 -8.94 -37.41
CA LEU A 53 9.64 -8.05 -36.36
C LEU A 53 8.49 -7.24 -35.74
N ILE A 54 7.52 -6.82 -36.56
CA ILE A 54 6.32 -6.13 -36.07
C ILE A 54 5.55 -7.03 -35.10
N ILE A 55 5.35 -8.31 -35.44
CA ILE A 55 4.65 -9.27 -34.58
C ILE A 55 5.39 -9.44 -33.24
N ARG A 56 6.73 -9.58 -33.28
CA ARG A 56 7.54 -9.69 -32.05
C ARG A 56 7.47 -8.45 -31.17
N MET A 57 7.43 -7.26 -31.79
CA MET A 57 7.31 -6.00 -31.06
C MET A 57 5.91 -5.83 -30.48
N ASP A 58 4.87 -6.18 -31.22
CA ASP A 58 3.47 -6.14 -30.77
C ASP A 58 3.25 -7.07 -29.56
N GLU A 59 3.82 -8.29 -29.59
CA GLU A 59 3.83 -9.21 -28.43
C GLU A 59 4.43 -8.56 -27.17
N ASN A 60 5.53 -7.80 -27.31
CA ASN A 60 6.14 -7.09 -26.18
C ASN A 60 5.26 -5.95 -25.68
N VAL A 61 4.60 -5.21 -26.58
CA VAL A 61 3.64 -4.16 -26.21
C VAL A 61 2.41 -4.74 -25.53
N SER A 62 1.91 -5.90 -25.97
CA SER A 62 0.84 -6.63 -25.27
C SER A 62 1.24 -6.96 -23.84
N ARG A 63 2.46 -7.50 -23.62
CA ARG A 63 2.97 -7.78 -22.26
C ARG A 63 3.07 -6.53 -21.38
N LEU A 64 3.47 -5.40 -21.95
CA LEU A 64 3.51 -4.12 -21.23
C LEU A 64 2.10 -3.65 -20.85
N THR A 65 1.14 -3.79 -21.76
CA THR A 65 -0.27 -3.46 -21.52
C THR A 65 -0.86 -4.32 -20.41
N ASP A 66 -0.60 -5.63 -20.42
CA ASP A 66 -1.03 -6.56 -19.37
C ASP A 66 -0.44 -6.17 -18.01
N ALA A 67 0.85 -5.81 -17.96
CA ALA A 67 1.49 -5.37 -16.72
C ALA A 67 0.87 -4.07 -16.17
N VAL A 68 0.58 -3.08 -17.02
CA VAL A 68 -0.10 -1.83 -16.61
C VAL A 68 -1.50 -2.14 -16.07
N SER A 69 -2.27 -2.98 -16.77
CA SER A 69 -3.61 -3.38 -16.32
C SER A 69 -3.59 -4.15 -14.99
N ALA A 70 -2.55 -4.96 -14.75
CA ALA A 70 -2.37 -5.66 -13.48
C ALA A 70 -2.09 -4.67 -12.34
N CYS A 71 -1.26 -3.64 -12.58
CA CYS A 71 -1.02 -2.58 -11.60
C CYS A 71 -2.30 -1.79 -11.27
N GLU A 72 -3.13 -1.46 -12.27
CA GLU A 72 -4.42 -0.80 -12.04
C GLU A 72 -5.38 -1.69 -11.24
N ARG A 73 -5.41 -3.00 -11.49
CA ARG A 73 -6.22 -3.93 -10.68
C ARG A 73 -5.76 -3.96 -9.23
N ILE A 74 -4.44 -4.04 -8.99
CA ILE A 74 -3.89 -4.04 -7.63
C ILE A 74 -4.24 -2.75 -6.89
N LEU A 75 -4.15 -1.59 -7.57
CA LEU A 75 -4.58 -0.31 -7.01
C LEU A 75 -6.07 -0.27 -6.69
N ASN A 76 -6.91 -0.79 -7.60
CA ASN A 76 -8.36 -0.78 -7.46
C ASN A 76 -8.90 -1.88 -6.54
N THR A 77 -8.07 -2.81 -6.07
CA THR A 77 -8.42 -3.80 -5.05
C THR A 77 -7.85 -3.40 -3.69
N PRO A 78 -8.40 -2.37 -3.01
CA PRO A 78 -8.02 -2.13 -1.63
C PRO A 78 -8.39 -3.37 -0.81
N ILE A 79 -7.51 -3.79 0.09
CA ILE A 79 -7.79 -4.88 1.02
C ILE A 79 -9.10 -4.53 1.74
N PRO A 80 -10.10 -5.44 1.76
CA PRO A 80 -11.39 -5.13 2.33
C PRO A 80 -11.22 -4.70 3.78
N LEU A 81 -11.60 -3.46 4.08
CA LEU A 81 -11.47 -2.84 5.42
C LEU A 81 -12.20 -3.65 6.51
N SER A 82 -13.19 -4.47 6.12
CA SER A 82 -13.85 -5.41 7.00
C SER A 82 -12.89 -6.47 7.56
N TYR A 83 -11.97 -6.99 6.73
CA TYR A 83 -11.03 -8.04 7.15
C TYR A 83 -10.04 -7.51 8.21
N THR A 84 -9.49 -6.33 7.98
CA THR A 84 -8.58 -5.68 8.94
C THR A 84 -9.30 -5.32 10.24
N ARG A 85 -10.55 -4.85 10.17
CA ARG A 85 -11.38 -4.52 11.34
C ARG A 85 -11.71 -5.75 12.21
N HIS A 86 -12.11 -6.86 11.61
CA HIS A 86 -12.43 -8.08 12.37
C HIS A 86 -11.17 -8.71 12.98
N THR A 87 -10.09 -8.80 12.21
CA THR A 87 -8.81 -9.35 12.70
C THR A 87 -8.24 -8.51 13.84
N ALA A 88 -8.30 -7.18 13.75
CA ALA A 88 -7.87 -6.30 14.83
C ALA A 88 -8.69 -6.50 16.11
N ARG A 89 -10.03 -6.60 16.02
CA ARG A 89 -10.89 -6.87 17.17
C ARG A 89 -10.60 -8.21 17.83
N PHE A 90 -10.41 -9.26 17.04
CA PHE A 90 -10.03 -10.59 17.53
C PHE A 90 -8.66 -10.57 18.22
N LEU A 91 -7.67 -9.93 17.59
CA LEU A 91 -6.32 -9.80 18.15
C LEU A 91 -6.33 -9.03 19.48
N MET A 92 -7.12 -7.96 19.57
CA MET A 92 -7.26 -7.18 20.81
C MET A 92 -7.93 -8.00 21.91
N ALA A 93 -9.00 -8.75 21.59
CA ALA A 93 -9.62 -9.66 22.55
C ALA A 93 -8.65 -10.75 23.02
N TRP A 94 -7.86 -11.31 22.10
CA TRP A 94 -6.80 -12.29 22.42
C TRP A 94 -5.73 -11.69 23.35
N LEU A 95 -5.24 -10.48 23.06
CA LEU A 95 -4.26 -9.77 23.88
C LEU A 95 -4.79 -9.45 25.29
N VAL A 96 -6.10 -9.20 25.43
CA VAL A 96 -6.76 -9.04 26.75
C VAL A 96 -6.90 -10.37 27.49
N CYS A 97 -7.15 -11.47 26.78
CA CYS A 97 -7.22 -12.81 27.37
C CYS A 97 -5.84 -13.37 27.76
N LEU A 98 -4.78 -12.94 27.07
CA LEU A 98 -3.40 -13.39 27.27
C LEU A 98 -2.95 -13.26 28.75
N PRO A 99 -3.11 -12.10 29.43
CA PRO A 99 -2.70 -11.99 30.83
C PRO A 99 -3.54 -12.82 31.81
N PHE A 100 -4.80 -13.15 31.49
CA PHE A 100 -5.59 -14.04 32.33
C PHE A 100 -5.12 -15.50 32.23
N SER A 101 -4.74 -15.94 31.03
CA SER A 101 -4.21 -17.29 30.82
C SER A 101 -2.83 -17.48 31.49
N LEU A 102 -1.94 -16.50 31.31
CA LEU A 102 -0.58 -16.56 31.84
C LEU A 102 -0.50 -16.34 33.37
N TRP A 103 -1.59 -15.87 34.01
CA TRP A 103 -1.63 -15.59 35.45
C TRP A 103 -1.39 -16.85 36.28
N SER A 104 -1.85 -17.99 35.75
CA SER A 104 -1.67 -19.31 36.36
C SER A 104 -0.21 -19.79 36.42
N TYR A 105 0.62 -19.37 35.47
CA TYR A 105 2.04 -19.78 35.39
C TYR A 105 3.01 -18.75 35.99
N CYS A 106 2.71 -17.45 35.88
CA CYS A 106 3.63 -16.37 36.26
C CYS A 106 3.20 -15.54 37.48
N GLY A 107 2.01 -15.77 38.03
CA GLY A 107 1.51 -15.05 39.22
C GLY A 107 1.63 -13.52 39.12
N LEU A 108 1.96 -12.87 40.24
CA LEU A 108 2.11 -11.41 40.34
C LEU A 108 3.23 -10.80 39.47
N ALA A 109 4.18 -11.61 38.98
CA ALA A 109 5.29 -11.12 38.15
C ALA A 109 4.83 -10.51 36.82
N MET A 110 3.62 -10.84 36.36
CA MET A 110 3.06 -10.31 35.13
C MET A 110 2.51 -8.88 35.28
N VAL A 111 1.98 -8.54 36.46
CA VAL A 111 1.52 -7.17 36.80
C VAL A 111 2.68 -6.29 37.26
N THR A 112 3.67 -6.89 37.92
CA THR A 112 4.83 -6.19 38.47
C THR A 112 6.06 -6.38 37.58
N GLY A 113 5.90 -6.33 36.25
CA GLY A 113 7.01 -6.17 35.33
C GLY A 113 7.74 -4.88 35.67
N ARG A 114 8.66 -4.96 36.63
CA ARG A 114 9.58 -3.93 37.07
C ARG A 114 10.46 -3.59 35.88
N TRP A 115 9.95 -2.73 35.01
CA TRP A 115 10.76 -1.93 34.11
C TRP A 115 11.53 -0.93 35.00
N GLY A 116 12.69 -1.34 35.48
CA GLY A 116 13.66 -0.44 36.12
C GLY A 116 13.93 -0.69 37.61
N PRO A 117 15.19 -0.60 38.06
CA PRO A 117 15.54 -0.53 39.47
C PRO A 117 15.29 0.91 39.97
N GLY A 118 14.12 1.19 40.53
CA GLY A 118 13.83 2.49 41.16
C GLY A 118 12.42 2.49 41.75
N GLY A 119 12.30 2.66 43.06
CA GLY A 119 11.10 2.35 43.83
C GLY A 119 9.99 3.41 43.83
N GLY A 120 8.89 3.04 44.50
CA GLY A 120 7.90 3.99 45.02
C GLY A 120 6.48 3.84 44.47
N GLY A 121 5.65 3.09 45.19
CA GLY A 121 4.23 3.36 45.46
C GLY A 121 3.29 3.80 44.31
N LEU A 122 2.44 2.88 43.86
CA LEU A 122 0.96 2.95 43.84
C LEU A 122 0.44 1.87 42.88
N GLY A 123 0.26 0.67 43.44
CA GLY A 123 -0.39 -0.45 42.78
C GLY A 123 -1.86 -0.14 42.49
N GLY A 124 -2.30 -0.45 41.27
CA GLY A 124 -3.71 -0.34 40.85
C GLY A 124 -3.91 0.12 39.41
N TRP A 125 -2.93 0.83 38.84
CA TRP A 125 -3.14 1.56 37.58
C TRP A 125 -2.69 0.81 36.31
N GLY A 126 -1.92 -0.28 36.40
CA GLY A 126 -1.35 -0.97 35.23
C GLY A 126 -2.40 -1.59 34.28
N PHE A 127 -3.40 -2.29 34.81
CA PHE A 127 -4.48 -2.88 34.01
C PHE A 127 -5.46 -1.83 33.47
N ILE A 128 -5.74 -0.79 34.27
CA ILE A 128 -6.70 0.27 33.91
C ILE A 128 -6.10 1.20 32.85
N CYS A 129 -4.80 1.53 32.94
CA CYS A 129 -4.12 2.33 31.92
C CYS A 129 -3.97 1.57 30.60
N MET A 130 -3.66 0.26 30.62
CA MET A 130 -3.56 -0.55 29.39
C MET A 130 -4.93 -0.70 28.70
N SER A 131 -5.99 -0.94 29.47
CA SER A 131 -7.35 -1.04 28.93
C SER A 131 -7.87 0.30 28.41
N ALA A 132 -7.62 1.42 29.11
CA ALA A 132 -8.02 2.74 28.64
C ALA A 132 -7.23 3.19 27.40
N CYS A 133 -5.92 2.89 27.35
CA CYS A 133 -5.09 3.18 26.19
C CYS A 133 -5.46 2.30 24.99
N MET A 134 -5.76 1.01 25.18
CA MET A 134 -6.25 0.12 24.11
C MET A 134 -7.63 0.51 23.58
N VAL A 135 -8.55 0.98 24.44
CA VAL A 135 -9.85 1.51 23.99
C VAL A 135 -9.67 2.82 23.19
N HIS A 136 -8.75 3.68 23.62
CA HIS A 136 -8.42 4.92 22.91
C HIS A 136 -7.72 4.66 21.56
N VAL A 137 -6.89 3.61 21.46
CA VAL A 137 -6.34 3.10 20.19
C VAL A 137 -7.42 2.47 19.31
N CYS A 138 -8.37 1.72 19.90
CA CYS A 138 -9.52 1.15 19.20
C CYS A 138 -10.41 2.22 18.51
N ILE A 139 -10.52 3.41 19.10
CA ILE A 139 -11.27 4.54 18.52
C ILE A 139 -10.50 5.26 17.41
N ARG A 140 -9.16 5.23 17.41
CA ARG A 140 -8.34 5.86 16.35
C ARG A 140 -8.06 4.95 15.15
N VAL A 141 -8.37 3.65 15.24
CA VAL A 141 -8.15 2.65 14.18
C VAL A 141 -9.43 2.31 13.40
N VAL A 142 -10.60 2.85 13.80
CA VAL A 142 -11.89 2.73 13.11
C VAL A 142 -12.18 3.96 12.26
#